data_AF-A0A844GEQ3-F1
#
_entry.id   AF-A0A844GEQ3-F1
#
_cell.length_a   1.000
_cell.length_b   1.000
_cell.length_c   1.000
_cell.angle_alpha   90.00
_cell.angle_beta   90.00
_cell.angle_gamma   90.00
#
_symmetry.space_group_name_H-M   'P 1'
#
loop_
_entity.id
_entity.type
_entity.pdbx_description
1 polymer ?
#
loop_
_entity_poly.entity_id
_entity_poly.type
_entity_poly.pdbx_seq_one_letter_code
_entity_poly.pdbx_strand_id
1 'polypeptide(L)'
;MGFYVHHTLNNQYFVDAKTLSVGEDGVVHFILRVLSPSGAENLSVEGIHCQDSNYRSYAFGDSYNKRWIEATRADWRKFAYDDKLRQRLHEDICIDKTPPKSAEAALQLLKKAPWR
;
A
#
# COMPACT_ATOMS: atom_id res chain seq x y z
N MET A 1 4.98 5.23 8.21
CA MET A 1 5.78 6.16 7.39
C MET A 1 4.85 6.83 6.41
N GLY A 2 4.81 8.16 6.40
CA GLY A 2 3.99 8.90 5.44
C GLY A 2 4.62 8.90 4.05
N PHE A 3 3.82 9.10 3.01
CA PHE A 3 4.29 9.35 1.64
C PHE A 3 3.28 10.21 0.88
N TYR A 4 3.75 10.82 -0.21
CA TYR A 4 2.96 11.67 -1.08
C TYR A 4 2.43 10.88 -2.29
N VAL A 5 1.17 11.11 -2.64
CA VAL A 5 0.51 10.43 -3.77
C VAL A 5 0.34 11.38 -4.95
N HIS A 6 -0.42 12.46 -4.76
CA HIS A 6 -0.79 13.39 -5.84
C HIS A 6 -1.32 14.71 -5.28
N HIS A 7 -1.09 15.82 -5.98
CA HIS A 7 -1.44 17.18 -5.54
C HIS A 7 -2.96 17.43 -5.46
N THR A 8 -3.76 16.67 -6.20
CA THR A 8 -5.24 16.78 -6.15
C THR A 8 -5.86 15.97 -5.02
N LEU A 9 -5.08 15.18 -4.29
CA LEU A 9 -5.57 14.34 -3.20
C LEU A 9 -5.20 14.97 -1.86
N ASN A 10 -6.20 15.16 -1.01
CA ASN A 10 -6.03 15.83 0.28
C ASN A 10 -5.83 14.84 1.46
N ASN A 11 -5.91 13.54 1.21
CA ASN A 11 -5.68 12.55 2.27
C ASN A 11 -4.19 12.42 2.58
N GLN A 12 -3.88 12.07 3.82
CA GLN A 12 -2.54 11.66 4.24
C GLN A 12 -2.43 10.14 4.14
N TYR A 13 -1.34 9.65 3.57
CA TYR A 13 -1.13 8.23 3.30
C TYR A 13 0.08 7.72 4.05
N PHE A 14 -0.05 6.54 4.64
CA PHE A 14 1.04 5.92 5.40
C PHE A 14 1.13 4.42 5.13
N VAL A 15 2.35 3.93 5.00
CA VAL A 15 2.67 2.50 5.11
C VAL A 15 3.27 2.23 6.48
N ASP A 16 2.84 1.19 7.17
CA ASP A 16 3.51 0.74 8.38
C ASP A 16 4.81 -0.01 8.01
N ALA A 17 5.94 0.60 8.35
CA ALA A 17 7.26 0.08 7.99
C ALA A 17 7.60 -1.24 8.69
N LYS A 18 6.95 -1.55 9.83
CA LYS A 18 7.22 -2.77 10.60
C LYS A 18 6.53 -4.01 10.02
N THR A 19 5.46 -3.80 9.26
CA THR A 19 4.69 -4.88 8.63
C THR A 19 5.01 -5.08 7.16
N LEU A 20 5.93 -4.26 6.62
CA LEU A 20 6.41 -4.41 5.26
C LEU A 20 7.17 -5.73 5.12
N SER A 21 6.77 -6.56 4.17
CA SER A 21 7.45 -7.80 3.82
C SER A 21 7.39 -8.06 2.32
N VAL A 22 8.31 -8.88 1.83
CA VAL A 22 8.31 -9.36 0.44
C VAL A 22 8.23 -10.87 0.49
N GLY A 23 7.15 -11.43 -0.08
CA GLY A 23 6.97 -12.86 -0.22
C GLY A 23 7.85 -13.45 -1.32
N GLU A 24 8.09 -14.76 -1.23
CA GLU A 24 8.81 -15.51 -2.29
C GLU A 24 8.06 -15.51 -3.62
N ASP A 25 6.75 -15.28 -3.56
CA ASP A 25 5.85 -15.08 -4.70
C ASP A 25 5.97 -13.68 -5.35
N GLY A 26 6.87 -12.84 -4.84
CA GLY A 26 7.08 -11.49 -5.35
C GLY A 26 5.98 -10.49 -4.97
N VAL A 27 5.14 -10.84 -4.00
CA VAL A 27 4.13 -9.93 -3.44
C VAL A 27 4.77 -9.10 -2.32
N VAL A 28 4.57 -7.78 -2.36
CA VAL A 28 4.95 -6.88 -1.27
C VAL A 28 3.74 -6.67 -0.38
N HIS A 29 3.78 -7.17 0.85
CA HIS A 29 2.70 -7.03 1.84
C HIS A 29 2.96 -5.85 2.77
N PHE A 30 1.89 -5.16 3.17
CA PHE A 30 1.96 -4.01 4.07
C PHE A 30 0.62 -3.70 4.70
N ILE A 31 0.66 -2.93 5.81
CA ILE A 31 -0.51 -2.20 6.30
C ILE A 31 -0.48 -0.79 5.72
N LEU A 32 -1.60 -0.40 5.11
CA LEU A 32 -1.86 0.92 4.56
C LEU A 32 -2.84 1.68 5.46
N ARG A 33 -2.53 2.95 5.70
CA ARG A 33 -3.40 3.89 6.40
C ARG A 33 -3.69 5.08 5.50
N VAL A 34 -4.96 5.41 5.39
CA VAL A 34 -5.45 6.63 4.72
C VAL A 34 -6.19 7.48 5.74
N LEU A 35 -5.73 8.70 5.96
CA LEU A 35 -6.36 9.66 6.87
C LEU A 35 -6.89 10.84 6.06
N SER A 36 -8.21 11.05 6.10
CA SER A 36 -8.86 12.18 5.45
C SER A 36 -8.70 13.49 6.23
N PRO A 37 -8.86 14.66 5.59
CA PRO A 37 -8.83 15.96 6.27
C PRO A 37 -9.86 16.09 7.40
N SER A 38 -10.99 15.39 7.31
CA SER A 38 -12.04 15.39 8.34
C SER A 38 -11.75 14.42 9.51
N GLY A 39 -10.62 13.72 9.48
CA GLY A 39 -10.21 12.79 10.53
C GLY A 39 -10.74 11.36 10.37
N ALA A 40 -11.50 11.06 9.31
CA ALA A 40 -11.86 9.68 9.00
C ALA A 40 -10.63 8.87 8.58
N GLU A 41 -10.47 7.70 9.18
CA GLU A 41 -9.34 6.79 8.98
C GLU A 41 -9.79 5.50 8.30
N ASN A 42 -9.03 5.08 7.29
CA ASN A 42 -9.14 3.76 6.69
C ASN A 42 -7.81 3.01 6.90
N LEU A 43 -7.88 1.80 7.42
CA LEU A 43 -6.76 0.88 7.57
C LEU A 43 -7.02 -0.37 6.73
N SER A 44 -6.02 -0.80 5.98
CA SER A 44 -6.10 -2.04 5.19
C SER A 44 -4.79 -2.84 5.27
N VAL A 45 -4.93 -4.16 5.25
CA VAL A 45 -3.83 -5.09 5.02
C VAL A 45 -3.85 -5.43 3.54
N GLU A 46 -2.77 -5.12 2.83
CA GLU A 46 -2.72 -5.22 1.38
C GLU A 46 -1.44 -5.90 0.90
N GLY A 47 -1.50 -6.39 -0.34
CA GLY A 47 -0.34 -6.89 -1.07
C GLY A 47 -0.35 -6.36 -2.49
N ILE A 48 0.81 -5.95 -2.98
CA ILE A 48 1.03 -5.56 -4.39
C ILE A 48 1.86 -6.64 -5.08
N HIS A 49 1.36 -7.16 -6.19
CA HIS A 49 2.11 -8.05 -7.08
C HIS A 49 2.77 -7.22 -8.17
N CYS A 50 4.09 -7.03 -8.08
CA CYS A 50 4.83 -6.12 -8.96
C CYS A 50 4.75 -6.51 -10.44
N GLN A 51 4.85 -7.82 -10.73
CA GLN A 51 4.91 -8.34 -12.09
C GLN A 51 3.59 -8.08 -12.86
N ASP A 52 2.45 -8.29 -12.21
CA ASP A 52 1.15 -8.14 -12.85
C ASP A 52 0.51 -6.76 -12.68
N SER A 53 1.12 -5.85 -11.90
CA SER A 53 0.49 -4.58 -11.53
C SER A 53 -0.92 -4.78 -10.94
N ASN A 54 -1.03 -5.74 -10.02
CA ASN A 54 -2.25 -6.05 -9.30
C ASN A 54 -2.05 -5.80 -7.80
N TYR A 55 -3.16 -5.62 -7.10
CA TYR A 55 -3.19 -5.63 -5.65
C TYR A 55 -4.28 -6.56 -5.11
N ARG A 56 -4.14 -6.90 -3.84
CA ARG A 56 -5.12 -7.65 -3.07
C ARG A 56 -5.27 -7.00 -1.71
N SER A 57 -6.51 -6.77 -1.28
CA SER A 57 -6.82 -6.39 0.10
C SER A 57 -7.20 -7.64 0.88
N TYR A 58 -6.50 -7.93 1.96
CA TYR A 58 -6.68 -9.11 2.80
C TYR A 58 -7.60 -8.82 3.99
N ALA A 59 -7.50 -7.63 4.57
CA ALA A 59 -8.30 -7.22 5.70
C ALA A 59 -8.46 -5.70 5.78
N PHE A 60 -9.44 -5.25 6.54
CA PHE A 60 -9.71 -3.85 6.85
C PHE A 60 -9.78 -3.65 8.36
N GLY A 61 -9.32 -2.50 8.84
CA GLY A 61 -9.33 -2.18 10.26
C GLY A 61 -10.70 -1.73 10.74
N ASP A 62 -11.17 -2.32 11.83
CA ASP A 62 -12.30 -1.85 12.61
C ASP A 62 -11.79 -0.85 13.65
N SER A 63 -11.93 0.44 13.36
CA SER A 63 -11.43 1.51 14.24
C SER A 63 -12.18 1.58 15.58
N TYR A 64 -13.41 1.04 15.65
CA TYR A 64 -14.23 1.02 16.86
C TYR A 64 -13.87 -0.15 17.76
N ASN A 65 -13.91 -1.38 17.23
CA ASN A 65 -13.64 -2.59 18.02
C ASN A 65 -12.15 -2.99 18.06
N LYS A 66 -11.26 -2.22 17.41
CA LYS A 66 -9.81 -2.45 17.38
C LYS A 66 -9.43 -3.86 16.91
N ARG A 67 -10.06 -4.32 15.83
CA ARG A 67 -9.84 -5.65 15.24
C ARG A 67 -9.68 -5.58 13.72
N TRP A 68 -9.18 -6.65 13.14
CA TRP A 68 -9.18 -6.84 11.69
C TRP A 68 -10.47 -7.52 11.24
N ILE A 69 -11.07 -7.00 10.18
CA ILE A 69 -12.17 -7.61 9.46
C ILE A 69 -11.57 -8.19 8.18
N GLU A 70 -11.58 -9.51 8.07
CA GLU A 70 -11.11 -10.20 6.87
C GLU A 70 -11.95 -9.80 5.64
N ALA A 71 -11.27 -9.59 4.52
CA ALA A 71 -11.95 -9.21 3.29
C ALA A 71 -12.78 -10.38 2.76
N THR A 72 -14.10 -10.18 2.65
CA THR A 72 -15.03 -11.20 2.12
C THR A 72 -14.73 -11.59 0.67
N ARG A 73 -14.10 -10.70 -0.10
CA ARG A 73 -13.60 -10.94 -1.46
C ARG A 73 -12.18 -10.43 -1.59
N ALA A 74 -11.24 -11.26 -1.16
CA ALA A 74 -9.81 -10.98 -1.30
C ALA A 74 -9.32 -11.44 -2.68
N ASP A 75 -9.85 -10.88 -3.76
CA ASP A 75 -9.39 -11.20 -5.12
C ASP A 75 -8.26 -10.27 -5.56
N TRP A 76 -7.37 -10.78 -6.41
CA TRP A 76 -6.39 -9.97 -7.13
C TRP A 76 -7.10 -9.03 -8.11
N ARG A 77 -6.82 -7.74 -8.01
CA ARG A 77 -7.44 -6.70 -8.82
C ARG A 77 -6.38 -5.85 -9.50
N LYS A 78 -6.61 -5.52 -10.77
CA LYS A 78 -5.85 -4.48 -11.47
C LYS A 78 -6.07 -3.14 -10.77
N PHE A 79 -5.09 -2.25 -10.86
CA PHE A 79 -5.29 -0.87 -10.46
C PHE A 79 -6.36 -0.22 -11.34
N ALA A 80 -7.40 0.35 -10.72
CA ALA A 80 -8.33 1.20 -11.43
C ALA A 80 -7.61 2.50 -11.87
N TYR A 81 -8.07 3.15 -12.94
CA TYR A 81 -7.44 4.36 -13.48
C TYR A 81 -7.29 5.49 -12.43
N ASP A 82 -8.27 5.60 -11.53
CA ASP A 82 -8.37 6.56 -10.44
C ASP A 82 -7.74 6.09 -9.12
N ASP A 83 -7.22 4.86 -9.05
CA ASP A 83 -6.47 4.35 -7.89
C ASP A 83 -5.02 4.88 -7.87
N LYS A 84 -4.90 6.20 -7.73
CA LYS A 84 -3.60 6.89 -7.70
C LYS A 84 -2.72 6.44 -6.54
N LEU A 85 -3.33 6.05 -5.42
CA LEU A 85 -2.63 5.59 -4.23
C LEU A 85 -1.83 4.32 -4.51
N ARG A 86 -2.48 3.28 -5.01
CA ARG A 86 -1.81 2.00 -5.24
C ARG A 86 -0.94 2.01 -6.50
N GLN A 87 -1.32 2.79 -7.52
CA GLN A 87 -0.44 3.07 -8.65
C GLN A 87 0.87 3.70 -8.16
N ARG A 88 0.80 4.73 -7.32
CA ARG A 88 2.01 5.39 -6.80
C ARG A 88 2.86 4.45 -5.95
N LEU A 89 2.23 3.66 -5.07
CA LEU A 89 2.97 2.65 -4.29
C LEU A 89 3.68 1.64 -5.19
N HIS A 90 3.00 1.14 -6.24
CA HIS A 90 3.60 0.23 -7.21
C HIS A 90 4.78 0.88 -7.93
N GLU A 91 4.64 2.11 -8.41
CA GLU A 91 5.71 2.87 -9.05
C GLU A 91 6.92 3.09 -8.13
N ASP A 92 6.68 3.36 -6.84
CA ASP A 92 7.74 3.63 -5.88
C ASP A 92 8.49 2.36 -5.45
N ILE A 93 7.83 1.21 -5.34
CA ILE A 93 8.44 -0.04 -4.82
C ILE A 93 8.82 -1.05 -5.90
N CYS A 94 8.20 -1.03 -7.07
CA CYS A 94 8.43 -2.02 -8.13
C CYS A 94 9.31 -1.44 -9.24
N ILE A 95 10.63 -1.72 -9.21
CA ILE A 95 11.56 -1.29 -10.27
C ILE A 95 11.46 -2.27 -11.44
N ASP A 96 11.16 -1.80 -12.64
CA ASP A 96 11.00 -2.62 -13.86
C ASP A 96 10.08 -3.83 -13.65
N LYS A 97 8.95 -3.61 -12.95
CA LYS A 97 7.96 -4.64 -12.56
C LYS A 97 8.51 -5.76 -11.68
N THR A 98 9.68 -5.57 -11.08
CA THR A 98 10.32 -6.53 -10.19
C THR A 98 10.12 -6.09 -8.74
N PRO A 99 9.79 -7.01 -7.81
CA PRO A 99 9.68 -6.67 -6.39
C PRO A 99 11.04 -6.32 -5.78
N PRO A 100 11.06 -5.50 -4.72
CA PRO A 100 12.26 -5.28 -3.91
C PRO A 100 12.82 -6.60 -3.38
N LYS A 101 14.15 -6.69 -3.22
CA LYS A 101 14.79 -7.91 -2.71
C LYS A 101 14.48 -8.23 -1.24
N SER A 102 14.02 -7.24 -0.47
CA SER A 102 13.68 -7.41 0.94
C SER A 102 12.77 -6.27 1.42
N ALA A 103 12.23 -6.43 2.64
CA ALA A 103 11.48 -5.39 3.33
C ALA A 103 12.31 -4.11 3.52
N GLU A 104 13.60 -4.25 3.85
CA GLU A 104 14.52 -3.11 4.01
C GLU A 104 14.71 -2.38 2.69
N ALA A 105 14.87 -3.11 1.58
CA ALA A 105 14.97 -2.52 0.25
C ALA A 105 13.70 -1.76 -0.12
N ALA A 106 12.52 -2.36 0.12
CA ALA A 106 11.22 -1.72 -0.10
C ALA A 106 11.08 -0.43 0.72
N LEU A 107 11.48 -0.46 1.99
CA LEU A 107 11.48 0.70 2.88
C LEU A 107 12.41 1.81 2.38
N GLN A 108 13.60 1.47 1.86
CA GLN A 108 14.53 2.45 1.30
C GLN A 108 13.98 3.10 0.03
N LEU A 109 13.28 2.35 -0.81
CA LEU A 109 12.63 2.88 -2.00
C LEU A 109 11.53 3.88 -1.64
N LEU A 110 10.63 3.50 -0.73
CA LEU A 110 9.58 4.38 -0.23
C LEU A 110 10.11 5.66 0.43
N LYS A 111 11.26 5.61 1.11
CA LYS A 111 11.91 6.80 1.70
C LYS A 111 12.52 7.73 0.65
N LYS A 112 13.03 7.16 -0.45
CA LYS A 112 13.64 7.91 -1.57
C LYS A 112 12.60 8.49 -2.52
N ALA A 113 11.39 7.92 -2.53
CA ALA A 113 10.27 8.42 -3.32
C ALA A 113 10.11 9.94 -3.07
N PRO A 114 10.20 10.77 -4.12
CA PRO A 114 10.21 12.20 -3.95
C PRO A 114 8.88 12.68 -3.39
N TRP A 115 8.95 13.30 -2.20
CA TRP A 115 7.98 14.28 -1.72
C TRP A 115 8.09 15.50 -2.63
N ARG A 116 7.38 15.51 -3.77
CA ARG A 116 7.31 16.66 -4.68
C ARG A 116 5.90 17.18 -4.76
#